data_AF-A0A536DXT6-F1
#
_entry.id   AF-A0A536DXT6-F1
#
_cell.length_a   1.000
_cell.length_b   1.000
_cell.length_c   1.000
_cell.angle_alpha   90.00
_cell.angle_beta   90.00
_cell.angle_gamma   90.00
#
_symmetry.space_group_name_H-M   'P 1'
#
loop_
_entity.id
_entity.type
_entity.pdbx_description
1 polymer ?
#
loop_
_entity_poly.entity_id
_entity_poly.type
_entity_poly.pdbx_seq_one_letter_code
_entity_poly.pdbx_strand_id
1 'polypeptide(L)'
;MTSISASAAETHLNCATFDASGNIVSVVPNCSQTMVVKNQTVSMPSSNPCSFVPGTLTFVYTNSIFHINVNGASDVWVTQTQTGSVTFVPTDTKQPSYSGHITVWFGASLNKNNAVFHDTFNATLSGTDGSTITFHMVDHMSVSATGMTNVFSIGGFTCG
;
A
#
# COMPACT_ATOMS: atom_id res chain seq x y z
N MET A 1 5.37 11.13 2.47
CA MET A 1 6.83 11.29 2.63
C MET A 1 7.30 10.09 3.43
N THR A 2 7.77 9.05 2.75
CA THR A 2 8.32 7.85 3.38
C THR A 2 9.55 7.46 2.59
N SER A 3 10.70 7.94 3.05
CA SER A 3 12.00 7.48 2.59
C SER A 3 12.18 6.03 3.02
N ILE A 4 12.39 5.14 2.07
CA ILE A 4 12.87 3.78 2.33
C ILE A 4 14.29 3.95 2.91
N SER A 5 14.44 3.79 4.23
CA SER A 5 15.73 3.86 4.89
C SER A 5 16.54 2.62 4.54
N ALA A 6 17.65 2.81 3.83
CA ALA A 6 18.62 1.79 3.51
C ALA A 6 19.29 1.26 4.78
N SER A 7 19.35 -0.07 4.94
CA SER A 7 20.28 -0.71 5.86
C SER A 7 20.95 -1.90 5.17
N ALA A 8 22.28 -1.88 5.19
CA ALA A 8 23.28 -2.82 4.67
C ALA A 8 23.44 -2.87 3.13
N ALA A 9 24.61 -2.41 2.69
CA ALA A 9 25.06 -2.40 1.30
C ALA A 9 25.37 -3.83 0.84
N GLU A 10 24.42 -4.42 0.14
CA GLU A 10 24.63 -5.49 -0.82
C GLU A 10 24.19 -4.89 -2.16
N THR A 11 25.12 -4.63 -3.08
CA THR A 11 24.85 -4.00 -4.39
C THR A 11 24.13 -4.98 -5.32
N HIS A 12 22.97 -5.48 -4.91
CA HIS A 12 22.04 -6.11 -5.84
C HIS A 12 21.44 -5.00 -6.70
N LEU A 13 21.69 -5.05 -8.02
CA LEU A 13 20.91 -4.21 -8.93
C LEU A 13 19.45 -4.63 -8.78
N ASN A 14 18.62 -3.73 -8.25
CA ASN A 14 17.18 -3.93 -8.21
C ASN A 14 16.63 -3.93 -9.63
N CYS A 15 15.61 -4.76 -9.91
CA CYS A 15 14.99 -4.77 -11.23
C CYS A 15 14.31 -3.43 -11.56
N ALA A 16 13.91 -2.66 -10.54
CA ALA A 16 13.38 -1.32 -10.67
C ALA A 16 13.99 -0.39 -9.60
N THR A 17 14.28 0.85 -9.99
CA THR A 17 14.62 1.94 -9.07
C THR A 17 13.42 2.84 -8.89
N PHE A 18 13.12 3.21 -7.65
CA PHE A 18 12.00 4.08 -7.30
C PHE A 18 12.51 5.43 -6.79
N ASP A 19 11.80 6.50 -7.12
CA ASP A 19 12.01 7.81 -6.48
C ASP A 19 11.40 7.86 -5.07
N ALA A 20 11.57 8.99 -4.38
CA ALA A 20 11.03 9.22 -3.04
C ALA A 20 9.49 9.25 -2.98
N SER A 21 8.83 9.35 -4.14
CA SER A 21 7.38 9.31 -4.31
C SER A 21 6.88 7.91 -4.65
N GLY A 22 7.77 6.93 -4.83
CA GLY A 22 7.43 5.56 -5.21
C GLY A 22 7.24 5.35 -6.72
N ASN A 23 7.61 6.32 -7.57
CA ASN A 23 7.55 6.16 -9.02
C ASN A 23 8.77 5.39 -9.52
N ILE A 24 8.58 4.50 -10.50
CA ILE A 24 9.69 3.84 -11.19
C ILE A 24 10.43 4.84 -12.07
N VAL A 25 11.73 5.01 -11.81
CA VAL A 25 12.61 5.92 -12.58
C VAL A 25 13.58 5.19 -13.50
N SER A 26 13.86 3.91 -13.24
CA SER A 26 14.66 3.06 -14.13
C SER A 26 14.37 1.58 -13.89
N VAL A 27 14.64 0.76 -14.90
CA VAL A 27 14.49 -0.71 -14.83
C VAL A 27 15.67 -1.42 -15.48
N VAL A 28 15.91 -2.65 -15.04
CA VAL A 28 16.89 -3.56 -15.66
C VAL A 28 16.13 -4.57 -16.54
N PRO A 29 16.32 -4.57 -17.87
CA PRO A 29 15.64 -5.53 -18.75
C PRO A 29 16.00 -6.98 -18.42
N ASN A 30 15.07 -7.90 -18.66
CA ASN A 30 15.22 -9.34 -18.37
C ASN A 30 15.61 -9.64 -16.91
N CYS A 31 15.01 -8.91 -15.97
CA CYS A 31 15.27 -9.03 -14.55
C CYS A 31 14.04 -9.56 -13.81
N SER A 32 14.24 -10.47 -12.88
CA SER A 32 13.20 -10.94 -11.97
C SER A 32 13.73 -10.92 -10.54
N GLN A 33 13.01 -10.25 -9.64
CA GLN A 33 13.42 -10.04 -8.26
C GLN A 33 12.26 -10.27 -7.32
N THR A 34 12.55 -10.91 -6.19
CA THR A 34 11.66 -10.94 -5.03
C THR A 34 12.33 -10.17 -3.89
N MET A 35 11.61 -9.26 -3.27
CA MET A 35 12.09 -8.48 -2.12
C MET A 35 11.17 -8.69 -0.94
N VAL A 36 11.76 -8.78 0.25
CA VAL A 36 11.03 -8.80 1.52
C VAL A 36 11.42 -7.56 2.29
N VAL A 37 10.44 -6.70 2.56
CA VAL A 37 10.61 -5.49 3.36
C VAL A 37 9.82 -5.65 4.65
N LYS A 38 10.47 -5.43 5.79
CA LYS A 38 9.87 -5.61 7.11
C LYS A 38 9.84 -4.31 7.88
N ASN A 39 8.94 -4.25 8.87
CA ASN A 39 8.84 -3.19 9.85
C ASN A 39 8.75 -1.79 9.24
N GLN A 40 7.97 -1.65 8.16
CA GLN A 40 7.72 -0.36 7.55
C GLN A 40 6.57 0.32 8.27
N THR A 41 6.82 1.54 8.73
CA THR A 41 5.83 2.36 9.43
C THR A 41 5.40 3.51 8.54
N VAL A 42 4.08 3.66 8.37
CA VAL A 42 3.48 4.78 7.66
C VAL A 42 2.42 5.39 8.56
N SER A 43 2.53 6.69 8.81
CA SER A 43 1.55 7.44 9.60
C SER A 43 0.99 8.59 8.80
N MET A 44 -0.30 8.86 8.96
CA MET A 44 -0.99 9.96 8.29
C MET A 44 -2.14 10.50 9.16
N PRO A 45 -2.48 11.79 9.03
CA PRO A 45 -3.73 12.30 9.56
C PRO A 45 -4.92 11.57 8.92
N SER A 46 -5.92 11.23 9.73
CA SER A 46 -7.15 10.61 9.27
C SER A 46 -8.31 10.98 10.20
N SER A 47 -9.52 10.52 9.89
CA SER A 47 -10.68 10.61 10.78
C SER A 47 -11.28 9.22 10.95
N ASN A 48 -11.80 8.93 12.16
CA ASN A 48 -12.58 7.72 12.39
C ASN A 48 -13.80 7.75 11.45
N PRO A 49 -14.01 6.75 10.58
CA PRO A 49 -15.09 6.76 9.59
C PRO A 49 -16.49 6.70 10.20
N CYS A 50 -16.60 6.25 11.46
CA CYS A 50 -17.86 6.08 12.18
C CYS A 50 -18.25 7.34 12.97
N SER A 51 -17.28 7.99 13.61
CA SER A 51 -17.53 9.14 14.49
C SER A 51 -17.05 10.48 13.94
N PHE A 52 -16.31 10.46 12.82
CA PHE A 52 -15.65 11.62 12.19
C PHE A 52 -14.65 12.34 13.11
N VAL A 53 -14.25 11.72 14.21
CA VAL A 53 -13.23 12.24 15.12
C VAL A 53 -11.88 12.21 14.40
N PRO A 54 -11.14 13.33 14.34
CA PRO A 54 -9.83 13.36 13.73
C PRO A 54 -8.77 12.67 14.61
N GLY A 55 -7.73 12.15 13.99
CA GLY A 55 -6.65 11.44 14.67
C GLY A 55 -5.49 11.11 13.75
N THR A 56 -4.57 10.30 14.28
CA THR A 56 -3.45 9.75 13.52
C THR A 56 -3.70 8.28 13.24
N LEU A 57 -3.73 7.91 11.96
CA LEU A 57 -3.74 6.53 11.52
C LEU A 57 -2.29 6.08 11.27
N THR A 58 -1.90 4.96 11.83
CA THR A 58 -0.56 4.37 11.68
C THR A 58 -0.67 2.94 11.23
N PHE A 59 0.04 2.61 10.16
CA PHE A 59 0.25 1.25 9.67
C PHE A 59 1.66 0.81 10.03
N VAL A 60 1.79 -0.41 10.54
CA VAL A 60 3.09 -1.07 10.73
C VAL A 60 3.06 -2.38 9.95
N TYR A 61 3.63 -2.36 8.75
CA TYR A 61 3.77 -3.53 7.89
C TYR A 61 4.94 -4.38 8.38
N THR A 62 4.63 -5.41 9.16
CA THR A 62 5.63 -6.34 9.70
C THR A 62 6.23 -7.22 8.61
N ASN A 63 5.48 -7.49 7.55
CA ASN A 63 5.96 -8.25 6.39
C ASN A 63 5.33 -7.73 5.09
N SER A 64 6.18 -7.33 4.15
CA SER A 64 5.82 -6.96 2.78
C SER A 64 6.66 -7.77 1.81
N ILE A 65 6.01 -8.46 0.87
CA ILE A 65 6.67 -9.25 -0.17
C ILE A 65 6.35 -8.61 -1.51
N PHE A 66 7.39 -8.33 -2.29
CA PHE A 66 7.28 -7.78 -3.64
C PHE A 66 7.87 -8.79 -4.63
N HIS A 67 7.16 -9.06 -5.71
CA HIS A 67 7.71 -9.71 -6.90
C HIS A 67 7.72 -8.70 -8.04
N ILE A 68 8.89 -8.46 -8.62
CA ILE A 68 9.08 -7.56 -9.74
C ILE A 68 9.64 -8.37 -10.90
N ASN A 69 8.99 -8.28 -12.06
CA ASN A 69 9.48 -8.87 -13.30
C ASN A 69 9.59 -7.77 -14.36
N VAL A 70 10.70 -7.76 -15.08
CA VAL A 70 10.98 -6.84 -16.19
C VAL A 70 11.41 -7.67 -17.38
N ASN A 71 10.68 -7.58 -18.49
CA ASN A 71 11.03 -8.32 -19.70
C ASN A 71 12.10 -7.60 -20.54
N GLY A 72 12.46 -8.16 -21.70
CA GLY A 72 13.44 -7.56 -22.61
C GLY A 72 12.98 -6.27 -23.30
N ALA A 73 11.68 -5.98 -23.29
CA ALA A 73 11.10 -4.73 -23.79
C ALA A 73 10.96 -3.66 -22.70
N SER A 74 11.44 -3.94 -21.48
CA SER A 74 11.28 -3.10 -20.28
C SER A 74 9.84 -2.94 -19.80
N ASP A 75 8.94 -3.85 -20.16
CA ASP A 75 7.63 -3.94 -19.53
C ASP A 75 7.79 -4.48 -18.11
N VAL A 76 6.99 -3.96 -17.18
CA VAL A 76 7.12 -4.21 -15.74
C VAL A 76 5.85 -4.84 -15.20
N TRP A 77 6.01 -5.92 -14.45
CA TRP A 77 4.98 -6.49 -13.59
C TRP A 77 5.43 -6.40 -12.14
N VAL A 78 4.56 -5.86 -11.28
CA VAL A 78 4.78 -5.83 -9.84
C VAL A 78 3.60 -6.51 -9.18
N THR A 79 3.87 -7.40 -8.24
CA THR A 79 2.87 -7.86 -7.28
C THR A 79 3.41 -7.66 -5.88
N GLN A 80 2.54 -7.24 -4.96
CA GLN A 80 2.89 -6.96 -3.59
C GLN A 80 1.84 -7.56 -2.67
N THR A 81 2.29 -8.18 -1.58
CA THR A 81 1.42 -8.59 -0.48
C THR A 81 2.00 -8.03 0.80
N GLN A 82 1.17 -7.36 1.60
CA GLN A 82 1.55 -6.82 2.90
C GLN A 82 0.61 -7.31 3.98
N THR A 83 1.17 -7.51 5.15
CA THR A 83 0.42 -7.80 6.38
C THR A 83 1.03 -6.98 7.50
N GLY A 84 0.20 -6.55 8.45
CA GLY A 84 0.67 -5.68 9.51
C GLY A 84 -0.38 -5.36 10.54
N SER A 85 -0.01 -4.46 11.45
CA SER A 85 -0.95 -3.85 12.36
C SER A 85 -1.37 -2.46 11.87
N VAL A 86 -2.56 -2.05 12.30
CA VAL A 86 -3.08 -0.72 12.11
C VAL A 86 -3.51 -0.17 13.45
N THR A 87 -3.23 1.11 13.71
CA THR A 87 -3.71 1.82 14.89
C THR A 87 -4.27 3.18 14.51
N PHE A 88 -5.30 3.62 15.22
CA PHE A 88 -5.83 4.96 15.13
C PHE A 88 -5.86 5.58 16.53
N VAL A 89 -5.19 6.72 16.69
CA VAL A 89 -5.16 7.47 17.94
C VAL A 89 -5.87 8.80 17.71
N PRO A 90 -7.02 9.06 18.35
CA PRO A 90 -7.74 10.31 18.19
C PRO A 90 -6.95 11.49 18.77
N THR A 91 -7.15 12.69 18.22
CA THR A 91 -6.54 13.91 18.78
C THR A 91 -7.15 14.29 20.13
N ASP A 92 -8.44 14.01 20.33
CA ASP A 92 -9.10 14.09 21.64
C ASP A 92 -8.88 12.78 22.41
N THR A 93 -8.11 12.82 23.49
CA THR A 93 -7.76 11.65 24.30
C THR A 93 -8.92 11.05 25.08
N LYS A 94 -10.09 11.71 25.09
CA LYS A 94 -11.33 11.15 25.65
C LYS A 94 -12.04 10.20 24.68
N GLN A 95 -11.69 10.23 23.40
CA GLN A 95 -12.27 9.36 22.37
C GLN A 95 -11.55 8.01 22.33
N PRO A 96 -12.23 6.93 21.90
CA PRO A 96 -11.63 5.61 21.82
C PRO A 96 -10.48 5.58 20.81
N SER A 97 -9.37 4.92 21.20
CA SER A 97 -8.32 4.54 20.25
C SER A 97 -8.64 3.16 19.68
N TYR A 98 -8.16 2.90 18.46
CA TYR A 98 -8.42 1.65 17.75
C TYR A 98 -7.11 0.96 17.39
N SER A 99 -7.11 -0.37 17.44
CA SER A 99 -5.97 -1.16 16.97
C SER A 99 -6.44 -2.47 16.35
N GLY A 100 -5.66 -3.00 15.41
CA GLY A 100 -5.95 -4.29 14.82
C GLY A 100 -5.02 -4.66 13.68
N HIS A 101 -5.55 -5.37 12.69
CA HIS A 101 -4.77 -6.01 11.63
C HIS A 101 -5.15 -5.47 10.25
N ILE A 102 -4.17 -5.42 9.36
CA ILE A 102 -4.35 -5.03 7.96
C ILE A 102 -3.69 -6.06 7.03
N THR A 103 -4.36 -6.35 5.93
CA THR A 103 -3.78 -6.99 4.74
C THR A 103 -3.96 -6.13 3.52
N VAL A 104 -2.93 -6.09 2.69
CA VAL A 104 -2.93 -5.38 1.41
C VAL A 104 -2.42 -6.31 0.34
N TRP A 105 -3.06 -6.29 -0.81
CA TRP A 105 -2.51 -6.85 -2.03
C TRP A 105 -2.53 -5.77 -3.11
N PHE A 106 -1.43 -5.61 -3.84
CA PHE A 106 -1.31 -4.66 -4.94
C PHE A 106 -0.71 -5.37 -6.14
N GLY A 107 -1.11 -4.95 -7.34
CA GLY A 107 -0.46 -5.36 -8.56
C GLY A 107 -0.46 -4.27 -9.62
N ALA A 108 0.61 -4.26 -10.40
CA ALA A 108 0.82 -3.36 -11.52
C ALA A 108 1.29 -4.11 -12.77
N SER A 109 0.84 -3.66 -13.93
CA SER A 109 1.32 -4.10 -15.24
C SER A 109 1.54 -2.86 -16.10
N LEU A 110 2.79 -2.58 -16.42
CA LEU A 110 3.23 -1.35 -17.05
C LEU A 110 3.98 -1.69 -18.33
N ASN A 111 3.67 -0.99 -19.41
CA ASN A 111 4.48 -0.99 -20.61
C ASN A 111 4.59 0.44 -21.13
N LYS A 112 5.27 0.63 -22.27
CA LYS A 112 5.49 1.95 -22.86
C LYS A 112 4.20 2.76 -23.10
N ASN A 113 3.07 2.09 -23.36
CA ASN A 113 1.82 2.73 -23.79
C ASN A 113 0.66 2.55 -22.81
N ASN A 114 0.75 1.58 -21.90
CA ASN A 114 -0.35 1.18 -21.03
C ASN A 114 0.13 1.05 -19.59
N ALA A 115 -0.76 1.39 -18.67
CA ALA A 115 -0.58 1.13 -17.25
C ALA A 115 -1.85 0.50 -16.69
N VAL A 116 -1.70 -0.51 -15.84
CA VAL A 116 -2.78 -1.10 -15.06
C VAL A 116 -2.31 -1.22 -13.63
N PHE A 117 -3.16 -0.80 -12.70
CA PHE A 117 -2.98 -0.92 -11.26
C PHE A 117 -4.24 -1.53 -10.68
N HIS A 118 -4.08 -2.38 -9.68
CA HIS A 118 -5.17 -2.87 -8.86
C HIS A 118 -4.66 -3.12 -7.45
N ASP A 119 -5.53 -2.96 -6.47
CA ASP A 119 -5.23 -3.30 -5.10
C ASP A 119 -6.47 -3.70 -4.33
N THR A 120 -6.21 -4.34 -3.20
CA THR A 120 -7.21 -4.64 -2.19
C THR A 120 -6.65 -4.27 -0.84
N PHE A 121 -7.52 -3.70 0.00
CA PHE A 121 -7.20 -3.36 1.38
C PHE A 121 -8.26 -3.95 2.29
N ASN A 122 -7.82 -4.67 3.31
CA ASN A 122 -8.71 -5.23 4.31
C ASN A 122 -8.15 -4.92 5.69
N ALA A 123 -8.96 -4.30 6.55
CA ALA A 123 -8.56 -4.01 7.92
C ALA A 123 -9.70 -4.30 8.89
N THR A 124 -9.34 -4.79 10.07
CA THR A 124 -10.25 -4.97 11.20
C THR A 124 -9.61 -4.37 12.43
N LEU A 125 -10.35 -3.49 13.11
CA LEU A 125 -9.89 -2.77 14.29
C LEU A 125 -10.89 -2.91 15.43
N SER A 126 -10.36 -2.93 16.66
CA SER A 126 -11.11 -2.91 17.90
C SER A 126 -10.79 -1.64 18.68
N GLY A 127 -11.84 -0.96 19.13
CA GLY A 127 -11.79 0.23 19.95
C GLY A 127 -11.57 -0.08 21.43
N THR A 128 -10.97 0.84 22.16
CA THR A 128 -10.81 0.73 23.63
C THR A 128 -12.14 0.77 24.39
N ASP A 129 -13.22 1.19 23.74
CA ASP A 129 -14.60 1.20 24.24
C ASP A 129 -15.38 -0.08 23.87
N GLY A 130 -14.75 -1.03 23.19
CA GLY A 130 -15.38 -2.27 22.71
C GLY A 130 -16.02 -2.17 21.32
N SER A 131 -16.04 -0.99 20.70
CA SER A 131 -16.53 -0.82 19.32
C SER A 131 -15.60 -1.49 18.29
N THR A 132 -16.09 -1.73 17.08
CA THR A 132 -15.31 -2.32 15.99
C THR A 132 -15.43 -1.53 14.70
N ILE A 133 -14.35 -1.56 13.91
CA ILE A 133 -14.32 -1.00 12.56
C ILE A 133 -13.75 -2.06 11.63
N THR A 134 -14.52 -2.45 10.61
CA THR A 134 -13.99 -3.21 9.48
C THR A 134 -13.94 -2.32 8.24
N PHE A 135 -12.92 -2.53 7.42
CA PHE A 135 -12.73 -1.86 6.15
C PHE A 135 -12.39 -2.87 5.07
N HIS A 136 -13.07 -2.77 3.94
CA HIS A 136 -12.79 -3.52 2.74
C HIS A 136 -12.76 -2.57 1.55
N MET A 137 -11.75 -2.70 0.71
CA MET A 137 -11.60 -1.91 -0.51
C MET A 137 -11.00 -2.74 -1.63
N VAL A 138 -11.46 -2.42 -2.84
CA VAL A 138 -10.86 -2.86 -4.11
C VAL A 138 -10.76 -1.63 -5.01
N ASP A 139 -9.56 -1.30 -5.45
CA ASP A 139 -9.36 -0.26 -6.47
C ASP A 139 -8.75 -0.85 -7.74
N HIS A 140 -9.05 -0.18 -8.84
CA HIS A 140 -8.50 -0.46 -10.15
C HIS A 140 -8.34 0.84 -10.93
N MET A 141 -7.20 0.96 -11.61
CA MET A 141 -6.93 2.00 -12.57
C MET A 141 -6.27 1.39 -13.79
N SER A 142 -6.72 1.77 -14.98
CA SER A 142 -5.99 1.49 -16.21
C SER A 142 -5.93 2.71 -17.11
N VAL A 143 -4.81 2.87 -17.80
CA VAL A 143 -4.59 3.88 -18.83
C VAL A 143 -4.18 3.15 -20.10
N SER A 144 -4.89 3.43 -21.19
CA SER A 144 -4.59 2.85 -22.51
C SER A 144 -3.59 3.68 -23.30
N ALA A 145 -3.07 3.11 -24.39
CA ALA A 145 -2.22 3.79 -25.37
C ALA A 145 -2.81 5.10 -25.94
N THR A 146 -4.13 5.22 -25.96
CA THR A 146 -4.84 6.42 -26.43
C THR A 146 -5.05 7.47 -25.35
N GLY A 147 -4.62 7.19 -24.12
CA GLY A 147 -4.88 8.02 -22.94
C GLY A 147 -6.25 7.79 -22.30
N MET A 148 -7.09 6.88 -22.82
CA MET A 148 -8.33 6.51 -22.12
C MET A 148 -8.02 5.91 -20.76
N THR A 149 -8.71 6.41 -19.73
CA THR A 149 -8.52 6.02 -18.35
C THR A 149 -9.80 5.36 -17.81
N ASN A 150 -9.67 4.17 -17.24
CA ASN A 150 -10.74 3.51 -16.50
C ASN A 150 -10.35 3.43 -15.04
N VAL A 151 -11.20 3.96 -14.15
CA VAL A 151 -10.97 3.92 -12.70
C VAL A 151 -12.24 3.41 -12.03
N PHE A 152 -12.08 2.48 -11.11
CA PHE A 152 -13.11 2.22 -10.10
C PHE A 152 -12.43 2.03 -8.74
N SER A 153 -13.12 2.47 -7.71
CA SER A 153 -12.76 2.28 -6.32
C SER A 153 -14.04 1.93 -5.57
N ILE A 154 -14.05 0.77 -4.93
CA ILE A 154 -15.19 0.30 -4.15
C ILE A 154 -14.66 0.02 -2.76
N GLY A 155 -14.99 0.89 -1.82
CA GLY A 155 -14.61 0.78 -0.43
C GLY A 155 -15.83 0.90 0.48
N GLY A 156 -15.79 0.19 1.61
CA GLY A 156 -16.84 0.26 2.62
C GLY A 156 -16.29 0.06 4.02
N PHE A 157 -16.88 0.76 4.99
CA PHE A 157 -16.63 0.57 6.41
C PHE A 157 -17.87 -0.01 7.08
N THR A 158 -17.67 -0.92 8.03
CA THR A 158 -18.73 -1.31 8.97
C THR A 158 -18.31 -0.87 10.36
N CYS A 159 -19.24 -0.24 11.07
CA CYS A 159 -19.10 0.22 12.43
C CYS A 159 -19.97 -0.66 13.32
N GLY A 160 -19.39 -1.24 14.37
CA GLY A 160 -20.08 -2.12 15.32
C GLY A 160 -19.84 -1.74 16.77
#